data_AF-A0A524FT48-F1
#
_entry.id   AF-A0A524FT48-F1
#
_cell.length_a   1.000
_cell.length_b   1.000
_cell.length_c   1.000
_cell.angle_alpha   90.00
_cell.angle_beta   90.00
_cell.angle_gamma   90.00
#
_symmetry.space_group_name_H-M   'P 1'
#
loop_
_entity.id
_entity.type
_entity.pdbx_description
1 polymer ?
#
loop_
_entity_poly.entity_id
_entity_poly.type
_entity_poly.pdbx_seq_one_letter_code
_entity_poly.pdbx_strand_id
1 'polypeptide(L)'
;MSNRMQSEDSEREIEIAVVRTFGWSVIEFEAALYQKFLVMSAAKSLMTEDMFRKRLMSMEAKGYIAPVDFQNKRAWKRLIIESDFDEETLTPEEIRGFIEKAHVAQKKSEPKKPVGEKTVSESKALAERILRYLEMGMPSRIKVRRRIGEPTLIDHVEAMHHALADSKESFLKYIRKNLPRIYEDMEKLVNSRGEEVLLRSLRVIESGQRIYPP
;
A
#
# COMPACT_ATOMS: atom_id res chain seq x y z
N MET A 1 -1.17 26.87 -25.92
CA MET A 1 -1.67 25.57 -26.41
C MET A 1 -0.98 24.36 -25.75
N SER A 2 0.19 24.52 -25.13
CA SER A 2 0.94 23.39 -24.54
C SER A 2 0.36 22.77 -23.25
N ASN A 3 -0.39 23.51 -22.43
CA ASN A 3 -0.95 22.97 -21.17
C ASN A 3 -2.16 22.05 -21.37
N ARG A 4 -2.85 22.12 -22.52
CA ARG A 4 -4.07 21.34 -22.78
C ARG A 4 -3.75 19.91 -23.25
N MET A 5 -2.66 19.74 -24.00
CA MET A 5 -2.16 18.40 -24.38
C MET A 5 -1.70 17.60 -23.15
N GLN A 6 -0.99 18.23 -22.21
CA GLN A 6 -0.53 17.56 -20.99
C GLN A 6 -1.68 17.03 -20.11
N SER A 7 -2.81 17.74 -20.05
CA SER A 7 -3.98 17.27 -19.29
C SER A 7 -4.69 16.09 -19.93
N GLU A 8 -4.81 16.08 -21.27
CA GLU A 8 -5.48 15.00 -21.99
C GLU A 8 -4.65 13.69 -21.98
N ASP A 9 -3.32 13.82 -22.06
CA ASP A 9 -2.40 12.67 -21.93
C ASP A 9 -2.44 12.08 -20.52
N SER A 10 -2.43 12.94 -19.49
CA SER A 10 -2.56 12.51 -18.09
C SER A 10 -3.89 11.81 -17.81
N GLU A 11 -4.98 12.27 -18.45
CA GLU A 11 -6.29 11.64 -18.33
C GLU A 11 -6.34 10.27 -19.01
N ARG A 12 -5.75 10.11 -20.20
CA ARG A 12 -5.61 8.80 -20.84
C ARG A 12 -4.79 7.83 -20.02
N GLU A 13 -3.68 8.28 -19.42
CA GLU A 13 -2.86 7.43 -18.55
C GLU A 13 -3.66 6.91 -17.34
N ILE A 14 -4.50 7.75 -16.75
CA ILE A 14 -5.41 7.37 -15.67
C ILE A 14 -6.43 6.35 -16.16
N GLU A 15 -7.02 6.54 -17.34
CA GLU A 15 -8.02 5.63 -17.90
C GLU A 15 -7.42 4.25 -18.18
N ILE A 16 -6.23 4.20 -18.76
CA ILE A 16 -5.46 2.96 -18.97
C ILE A 16 -5.17 2.29 -17.64
N ALA A 17 -4.74 3.06 -16.64
CA ALA A 17 -4.48 2.54 -15.30
C ALA A 17 -5.74 1.95 -14.66
N VAL A 18 -6.90 2.60 -14.78
CA VAL A 18 -8.18 2.06 -14.30
C VAL A 18 -8.50 0.75 -15.00
N VAL A 19 -8.39 0.66 -16.33
CA VAL A 19 -8.65 -0.59 -17.05
C VAL A 19 -7.71 -1.70 -16.60
N ARG A 20 -6.42 -1.41 -16.38
CA ARG A 20 -5.44 -2.39 -15.85
C ARG A 20 -5.80 -2.89 -14.45
N THR A 21 -6.46 -2.09 -13.62
CA THR A 21 -6.82 -2.49 -12.25
C THR A 21 -7.93 -3.54 -12.18
N PHE A 22 -8.70 -3.72 -13.27
CA PHE A 22 -9.58 -4.87 -13.42
C PHE A 22 -8.80 -6.19 -13.49
N GLY A 23 -7.59 -6.17 -14.05
CA GLY A 23 -6.81 -7.37 -14.33
C GLY A 23 -7.62 -8.38 -15.14
N TRP A 24 -7.73 -9.60 -14.62
CA TRP A 24 -8.51 -10.69 -15.22
C TRP A 24 -10.00 -10.63 -14.89
N SER A 25 -10.43 -9.75 -13.98
CA SER A 25 -11.83 -9.63 -13.57
C SER A 25 -12.64 -8.84 -14.60
N VAL A 26 -13.80 -9.38 -15.00
CA VAL A 26 -14.76 -8.67 -15.87
C VAL A 26 -15.60 -7.65 -15.09
N ILE A 27 -15.87 -7.94 -13.82
CA ILE A 27 -16.67 -7.10 -12.91
C ILE A 27 -15.88 -6.89 -11.63
N GLU A 28 -15.84 -5.66 -11.15
CA GLU A 28 -15.21 -5.29 -9.88
C GLU A 28 -16.04 -4.29 -9.09
N PHE A 29 -16.00 -4.38 -7.77
CA PHE A 29 -16.66 -3.41 -6.90
C PHE A 29 -15.92 -2.07 -6.94
N GLU A 30 -16.66 -0.96 -6.89
CA GLU A 30 -16.07 0.39 -6.96
C GLU A 30 -14.98 0.60 -5.89
N ALA A 31 -15.24 0.17 -4.65
CA ALA A 31 -14.29 0.29 -3.54
C ALA A 31 -13.03 -0.57 -3.76
N ALA A 32 -13.19 -1.78 -4.31
CA ALA A 32 -12.05 -2.66 -4.62
C ALA A 32 -11.23 -2.11 -5.78
N LEU A 33 -11.90 -1.60 -6.81
CA LEU A 33 -11.28 -0.98 -7.98
C LEU A 33 -10.47 0.25 -7.57
N TYR A 34 -11.01 1.11 -6.69
CA TYR A 34 -10.32 2.27 -6.16
C TYR A 34 -9.07 1.88 -5.35
N GLN A 35 -9.17 0.87 -4.48
CA GLN A 35 -8.03 0.38 -3.72
C GLN A 35 -6.93 -0.18 -4.63
N LYS A 36 -7.31 -1.00 -5.63
CA LYS A 36 -6.37 -1.53 -6.62
C LYS A 36 -5.72 -0.41 -7.43
N PHE A 37 -6.50 0.60 -7.81
CA PHE A 37 -6.00 1.79 -8.50
C PHE A 37 -4.96 2.53 -7.66
N LEU A 38 -5.21 2.75 -6.37
CA LEU A 38 -4.22 3.34 -5.49
C LEU A 38 -2.96 2.48 -5.40
N VAL A 39 -3.07 1.17 -5.27
CA VAL A 39 -1.88 0.30 -5.18
C VAL A 39 -1.06 0.31 -6.48
N MET A 40 -1.72 0.27 -7.64
CA MET A 40 -1.06 0.15 -8.94
C MET A 40 -0.59 1.49 -9.51
N SER A 41 -1.27 2.59 -9.16
CA SER A 41 -1.13 3.88 -9.83
C SER A 41 -0.78 5.03 -8.89
N ALA A 42 -0.63 4.78 -7.58
CA ALA A 42 -0.26 5.83 -6.60
C ALA A 42 1.06 6.53 -6.93
N ALA A 43 1.97 5.89 -7.67
CA ALA A 43 3.21 6.51 -8.10
C ALA A 43 3.02 7.62 -9.13
N LYS A 44 1.88 7.63 -9.85
CA LYS A 44 1.62 8.53 -10.98
C LYS A 44 0.40 9.44 -10.77
N SER A 45 -0.58 9.02 -9.99
CA SER A 45 -1.80 9.80 -9.76
C SER A 45 -2.42 9.50 -8.40
N LEU A 46 -2.33 10.47 -7.48
CA LEU A 46 -3.00 10.44 -6.18
C LEU A 46 -4.34 11.17 -6.34
N MET A 47 -5.44 10.42 -6.28
CA MET A 47 -6.79 10.99 -6.37
C MET A 47 -7.66 10.51 -5.21
N THR A 48 -8.60 11.35 -4.79
CA THR A 48 -9.61 11.00 -3.80
C THR A 48 -10.67 10.09 -4.40
N GLU A 49 -11.42 9.39 -3.56
CA GLU A 49 -12.50 8.48 -3.98
C GLU A 49 -13.55 9.20 -4.83
N ASP A 50 -13.93 10.44 -4.48
CA ASP A 50 -14.89 11.23 -5.25
C ASP A 50 -14.37 11.61 -6.63
N MET A 51 -13.07 11.91 -6.75
CA MET A 51 -12.44 12.17 -8.04
C MET A 51 -12.40 10.90 -8.89
N PHE A 52 -12.06 9.76 -8.27
CA PHE A 52 -12.08 8.46 -8.92
C PHE A 52 -13.47 8.10 -9.44
N ARG A 53 -14.51 8.30 -8.62
CA ARG A 53 -15.92 8.10 -9.01
C ARG A 53 -16.32 8.97 -10.20
N LYS A 54 -15.93 10.26 -10.22
CA LYS A 54 -16.15 11.14 -11.37
C LYS A 54 -15.44 10.63 -12.62
N ARG A 55 -14.24 10.05 -12.49
CA ARG A 55 -13.52 9.44 -13.61
C ARG A 55 -14.21 8.17 -14.12
N LEU A 56 -14.73 7.31 -13.25
CA LEU A 56 -15.52 6.15 -13.68
C LEU A 56 -16.76 6.57 -14.48
N MET A 57 -17.48 7.60 -14.03
CA MET A 57 -18.62 8.16 -14.79
C MET A 57 -18.18 8.73 -16.15
N SER A 58 -17.01 9.38 -16.22
CA SER A 58 -16.46 9.84 -17.49
C SER A 58 -16.07 8.68 -18.41
N MET A 59 -15.56 7.58 -17.86
CA MET A 59 -15.19 6.37 -18.61
C MET A 59 -16.43 5.61 -19.08
N GLU A 60 -17.51 5.63 -18.31
CA GLU A 60 -18.82 5.11 -18.72
C GLU A 60 -19.36 5.87 -19.93
N ALA A 61 -19.33 7.21 -19.89
CA ALA A 61 -19.74 8.04 -21.01
C ALA A 61 -18.91 7.79 -22.29
N LYS A 62 -17.64 7.37 -22.12
CA LYS A 62 -16.74 6.96 -23.21
C LYS A 62 -16.94 5.51 -23.67
N GLY A 63 -17.79 4.73 -22.99
CA GLY A 63 -18.08 3.33 -23.33
C GLY A 63 -17.04 2.32 -22.84
N TYR A 64 -16.15 2.73 -21.93
CA TYR A 64 -15.05 1.89 -21.44
C TYR A 64 -15.46 0.89 -20.36
N ILE A 65 -16.41 1.32 -19.52
CA ILE A 65 -16.96 0.54 -18.42
C ILE A 65 -18.47 0.78 -18.34
N ALA A 66 -19.19 -0.11 -17.68
CA ALA A 66 -20.61 0.06 -17.38
C ALA A 66 -20.87 -0.15 -15.88
N PRO A 67 -21.73 0.66 -15.24
CA PRO A 67 -22.15 0.40 -13.88
C PRO A 67 -23.00 -0.87 -13.84
N VAL A 68 -22.81 -1.66 -12.79
CA VAL A 68 -23.59 -2.87 -12.50
C VAL A 68 -23.87 -2.90 -11.01
N ASP A 69 -25.13 -3.12 -10.63
CA ASP A 69 -25.46 -3.42 -9.24
C ASP A 69 -25.28 -4.91 -8.99
N PHE A 70 -24.38 -5.25 -8.08
CA PHE A 70 -24.12 -6.62 -7.68
C PHE A 70 -24.26 -6.73 -6.16
N GLN A 71 -25.22 -7.54 -5.70
CA GLN A 71 -25.51 -7.71 -4.26
C GLN A 71 -25.76 -6.39 -3.50
N ASN A 72 -26.55 -5.47 -4.10
CA ASN A 72 -26.83 -4.13 -3.56
C ASN A 72 -25.58 -3.25 -3.36
N LYS A 73 -24.48 -3.58 -4.04
CA LYS A 73 -23.26 -2.79 -4.04
C LYS A 73 -22.94 -2.35 -5.47
N ARG A 74 -22.43 -1.13 -5.58
CA ARG A 74 -21.98 -0.56 -6.84
C ARG A 74 -20.74 -1.29 -7.34
N ALA A 75 -20.88 -1.90 -8.50
CA ALA A 75 -19.81 -2.52 -9.24
C ALA A 75 -19.72 -1.90 -10.63
N TRP A 76 -18.60 -2.17 -11.28
CA TRP A 76 -18.29 -1.71 -12.62
C TRP A 76 -17.91 -2.93 -13.45
N LYS A 77 -18.45 -3.01 -14.66
CA LYS A 77 -18.14 -4.01 -15.65
C LYS A 77 -17.22 -3.41 -16.69
N ARG A 78 -16.13 -4.10 -17.01
CA ARG A 78 -15.22 -3.74 -18.10
C ARG A 78 -15.86 -4.06 -19.45
N LEU A 79 -15.88 -3.10 -20.38
CA LEU A 79 -16.44 -3.27 -21.73
C LEU A 79 -15.37 -3.36 -22.84
N ILE A 80 -14.13 -2.93 -22.58
CA ILE A 80 -13.02 -2.95 -23.55
C ILE A 80 -12.18 -4.23 -23.42
N ILE A 81 -11.86 -4.84 -24.56
CA ILE A 81 -10.89 -5.93 -24.70
C ILE A 81 -9.49 -5.30 -24.88
N GLU A 82 -8.45 -5.86 -24.26
CA GLU A 82 -7.06 -5.32 -24.18
C GLU A 82 -6.43 -4.87 -25.51
N SER A 83 -7.05 -5.21 -26.63
CA SER A 83 -6.63 -4.94 -28.00
C SER A 83 -6.79 -3.50 -28.49
N ASP A 84 -7.59 -2.65 -27.83
CA ASP A 84 -7.84 -1.26 -28.29
C ASP A 84 -6.94 -0.21 -27.63
N PHE A 85 -6.12 -0.62 -26.65
CA PHE A 85 -5.02 0.21 -26.17
C PHE A 85 -3.78 -0.25 -26.91
N ASP A 86 -3.48 0.40 -28.04
CA ASP A 86 -2.18 0.30 -28.71
C ASP A 86 -1.10 0.82 -27.75
N GLU A 87 -0.68 -0.05 -26.83
CA GLU A 87 0.64 0.01 -26.25
C GLU A 87 1.57 -0.31 -27.42
N GLU A 88 2.34 0.68 -27.88
CA GLU A 88 3.59 0.44 -28.60
C GLU A 88 4.44 -0.46 -27.71
N THR A 89 4.18 -1.76 -27.83
CA THR A 89 4.97 -2.80 -27.20
C THR A 89 6.31 -2.74 -27.90
N LEU A 90 7.25 -2.03 -27.27
CA LEU A 90 8.65 -2.02 -27.69
C LEU A 90 9.05 -3.45 -28.00
N THR A 91 9.47 -3.68 -29.23
CA THR A 91 9.80 -5.01 -29.68
C THR A 91 10.94 -5.56 -28.81
N PRO A 92 11.02 -6.88 -28.57
CA PRO A 92 12.09 -7.48 -27.78
C PRO A 92 13.51 -7.08 -28.25
N GLU A 93 13.66 -6.64 -29.49
CA GLU A 93 14.91 -6.15 -30.08
C GLU A 93 15.26 -4.72 -29.64
N GLU A 94 14.28 -3.83 -29.51
CA GLU A 94 14.46 -2.46 -29.01
C GLU A 94 14.81 -2.46 -27.51
N ILE A 95 14.20 -3.37 -26.74
CA ILE A 95 14.50 -3.59 -25.33
C ILE A 95 15.97 -4.05 -25.16
N ARG A 96 16.45 -4.93 -26.03
CA ARG A 96 17.87 -5.37 -26.02
C ARG A 96 18.82 -4.24 -26.36
N GLY A 97 18.50 -3.43 -27.37
CA GLY A 97 19.30 -2.26 -27.75
C GLY A 97 19.36 -1.19 -26.64
N PHE A 98 18.27 -1.03 -25.88
CA PHE A 98 18.22 -0.13 -24.72
C PHE A 98 19.05 -0.68 -23.55
N ILE A 99 19.00 -1.99 -23.29
CA ILE A 99 19.80 -2.67 -22.25
C ILE A 99 21.29 -2.61 -22.56
N GLU A 100 21.70 -2.81 -23.82
CA GLU A 100 23.11 -2.68 -24.22
C GLU A 100 23.62 -1.24 -24.08
N LYS A 101 22.83 -0.25 -24.53
CA LYS A 101 23.17 1.17 -24.33
C LYS A 101 23.23 1.55 -22.84
N ALA A 102 22.33 1.02 -22.01
CA ALA A 102 22.32 1.24 -20.57
C ALA A 102 23.51 0.59 -19.84
N HIS A 103 23.93 -0.61 -20.25
CA HIS A 103 25.12 -1.27 -19.70
C HIS A 103 26.43 -0.53 -20.05
N VAL A 104 26.49 0.09 -21.23
CA VAL A 104 27.63 0.94 -21.62
C VAL A 104 27.66 2.25 -20.80
N ALA A 105 26.49 2.84 -20.51
CA ALA A 105 26.38 4.05 -19.69
C ALA A 105 26.63 3.80 -18.18
N GLN A 106 26.29 2.61 -17.66
CA GLN A 106 26.47 2.26 -16.25
C GLN A 106 27.93 2.06 -15.82
N LYS A 107 28.88 1.93 -16.76
CA LYS A 107 30.31 1.91 -16.42
C LYS A 107 30.86 3.27 -15.93
N LYS A 108 30.06 4.35 -15.92
CA LYS A 108 30.55 5.69 -15.55
C LYS A 108 29.74 6.49 -14.52
N SER A 109 28.65 5.98 -13.93
CA SER A 109 27.97 6.75 -12.88
C SER A 109 27.13 5.89 -11.93
N GLU A 110 27.41 5.99 -10.64
CA GLU A 110 26.57 5.46 -9.56
C GLU A 110 25.15 6.06 -9.62
N PRO A 111 24.08 5.26 -9.47
CA PRO A 111 22.72 5.76 -9.61
C PRO A 111 22.21 6.39 -8.30
N LYS A 112 21.83 7.67 -8.36
CA LYS A 112 20.97 8.33 -7.37
C LYS A 112 19.55 7.77 -7.47
N LYS A 113 19.04 7.18 -6.37
CA LYS A 113 17.68 6.62 -6.28
C LYS A 113 16.60 7.71 -6.12
N PRO A 114 15.40 7.52 -6.70
CA PRO A 114 14.29 8.47 -6.62
C PRO A 114 13.65 8.54 -5.23
N VAL A 115 13.17 9.73 -4.87
CA VAL A 115 12.84 10.20 -3.51
C VAL A 115 11.57 9.57 -2.89
N GLY A 116 10.76 8.84 -3.67
CA GLY A 116 9.51 8.22 -3.19
C GLY A 116 9.64 6.85 -2.50
N GLU A 117 10.80 6.20 -2.59
CA GLU A 117 11.02 4.85 -2.03
C GLU A 117 11.37 4.85 -0.53
N LYS A 118 11.72 6.03 0.02
CA LYS A 118 12.15 6.17 1.42
C LYS A 118 11.04 5.92 2.44
N THR A 119 9.81 6.37 2.19
CA THR A 119 8.71 6.31 3.17
C THR A 119 8.19 4.89 3.41
N VAL A 120 8.17 4.03 2.37
CA VAL A 120 7.79 2.62 2.50
C VAL A 120 8.92 1.82 3.17
N SER A 121 10.18 2.15 2.86
CA SER A 121 11.35 1.58 3.54
C SER A 121 11.38 1.94 5.02
N GLU A 122 11.05 3.18 5.38
CA GLU A 122 11.02 3.65 6.77
C GLU A 122 9.92 2.97 7.59
N SER A 123 8.71 2.82 7.03
CA SER A 123 7.60 2.17 7.73
C SER A 123 7.86 0.68 7.97
N LYS A 124 8.52 0.01 7.01
CA LYS A 124 8.94 -1.39 7.12
C LYS A 124 10.10 -1.57 8.10
N ALA A 125 11.12 -0.72 8.04
CA ALA A 125 12.24 -0.74 8.98
C ALA A 125 11.78 -0.46 10.43
N LEU A 126 10.79 0.42 10.59
CA LEU A 126 10.17 0.72 11.87
C LEU A 126 9.32 -0.43 12.38
N ALA A 127 8.56 -1.10 11.50
CA ALA A 127 7.83 -2.33 11.83
C ALA A 127 8.77 -3.43 12.37
N GLU A 128 9.90 -3.68 11.70
CA GLU A 128 10.91 -4.63 12.17
C GLU A 128 11.51 -4.21 13.53
N ARG A 129 11.68 -2.91 13.77
CA ARG A 129 12.17 -2.40 15.06
C ARG A 129 11.15 -2.62 16.18
N ILE A 130 9.87 -2.38 15.90
CA ILE A 130 8.77 -2.64 16.84
C ILE A 130 8.69 -4.12 17.17
N LEU A 131 8.81 -5.01 16.18
CA LEU A 131 8.86 -6.46 16.40
C LEU A 131 10.01 -6.85 17.33
N ARG A 132 11.23 -6.35 17.09
CA ARG A 132 12.37 -6.61 17.98
C ARG A 132 12.12 -6.13 19.41
N TYR A 133 11.53 -4.94 19.59
CA TYR A 133 11.17 -4.46 20.91
C TYR A 133 10.15 -5.37 21.57
N LEU A 134 9.09 -5.79 20.87
CA LEU A 134 8.08 -6.71 21.40
C LEU A 134 8.69 -8.06 21.80
N GLU A 135 9.60 -8.60 20.99
CA GLU A 135 10.33 -9.83 21.30
C GLU A 135 11.22 -9.70 22.54
N MET A 136 11.86 -8.54 22.76
CA MET A 136 12.67 -8.26 23.95
C MET A 136 11.81 -7.96 25.20
N GLY A 137 10.64 -7.35 25.00
CA GLY A 137 9.73 -6.94 26.07
C GLY A 137 8.90 -8.09 26.62
N MET A 138 8.64 -9.11 25.81
CA MET A 138 7.98 -10.33 26.27
C MET A 138 8.92 -11.19 27.12
N PRO A 139 8.42 -11.86 28.17
CA PRO A 139 9.22 -12.82 28.93
C PRO A 139 9.77 -13.90 27.99
N SER A 140 11.09 -14.10 27.98
CA SER A 140 11.74 -15.20 27.24
C SER A 140 11.03 -16.51 27.58
N ARG A 141 10.33 -17.07 26.59
CA ARG A 141 9.63 -18.34 26.68
C ARG A 141 10.67 -19.46 26.79
N ILE A 142 11.13 -19.75 28.01
CA ILE A 142 11.56 -21.12 28.31
C ILE A 142 10.36 -21.99 27.95
N LYS A 143 10.58 -23.01 27.11
CA LYS A 143 9.59 -23.89 26.45
C LYS A 143 8.72 -24.71 27.44
N VAL A 144 8.15 -24.09 28.46
CA VAL A 144 7.27 -24.73 29.42
C VAL A 144 5.87 -24.23 29.11
N ARG A 145 5.16 -25.04 28.30
CA ARG A 145 3.70 -25.06 28.10
C ARG A 145 3.03 -23.67 28.12
N ARG A 146 2.77 -23.12 26.93
CA ARG A 146 1.87 -21.96 26.74
C ARG A 146 0.66 -22.10 27.67
N ARG A 147 0.53 -21.21 28.66
CA ARG A 147 -0.68 -21.16 29.47
C ARG A 147 -1.81 -20.63 28.58
N ILE A 148 -2.93 -21.33 28.57
CA ILE A 148 -4.15 -20.92 27.86
C ILE A 148 -4.55 -19.56 28.44
N GLY A 149 -4.48 -18.48 27.65
CA GLY A 149 -4.85 -17.12 28.07
C GLY A 149 -3.75 -16.06 28.02
N GLU A 150 -2.50 -16.39 27.64
CA GLU A 150 -1.46 -15.39 27.42
C GLU A 150 -1.58 -14.74 26.03
N PRO A 151 -1.58 -13.40 25.93
CA PRO A 151 -1.65 -12.72 24.63
C PRO A 151 -0.46 -13.08 23.76
N THR A 152 -0.74 -13.34 22.49
CA THR A 152 0.28 -13.55 21.46
C THR A 152 0.92 -12.21 21.06
N LEU A 153 2.02 -12.29 20.30
CA LEU A 153 2.66 -11.09 19.74
C LEU A 153 1.66 -10.30 18.90
N ILE A 154 0.80 -11.00 18.15
CA ILE A 154 -0.23 -10.39 17.30
C ILE A 154 -1.28 -9.69 18.16
N ASP A 155 -1.74 -10.31 19.25
CA ASP A 155 -2.71 -9.68 20.16
C ASP A 155 -2.16 -8.39 20.78
N HIS A 156 -0.85 -8.35 21.07
CA HIS A 156 -0.19 -7.13 21.53
C HIS A 156 -0.09 -6.07 20.43
N VAL A 157 0.21 -6.44 19.19
CA VAL A 157 0.27 -5.51 18.04
C VAL A 157 -1.12 -4.94 17.74
N GLU A 158 -2.16 -5.77 17.69
CA GLU A 158 -3.54 -5.33 17.43
C GLU A 158 -4.03 -4.40 18.55
N ALA A 159 -3.78 -4.76 19.81
CA ALA A 159 -4.15 -3.91 20.94
C ALA A 159 -3.36 -2.60 20.98
N MET A 160 -2.09 -2.60 20.57
CA MET A 160 -1.28 -1.39 20.41
C MET A 160 -1.80 -0.51 19.28
N HIS A 161 -2.20 -1.09 18.15
CA HIS A 161 -2.78 -0.37 17.02
C HIS A 161 -4.11 0.29 17.41
N HIS A 162 -5.02 -0.47 18.05
CA HIS A 162 -6.27 0.07 18.57
C HIS A 162 -6.04 1.17 19.61
N ALA A 163 -5.15 0.96 20.57
CA ALA A 163 -4.87 1.94 21.60
C ALA A 163 -4.27 3.23 21.01
N LEU A 164 -3.40 3.12 20.01
CA LEU A 164 -2.82 4.29 19.35
C LEU A 164 -3.80 5.01 18.42
N ALA A 165 -4.74 4.27 17.81
CA ALA A 165 -5.82 4.86 17.01
C ALA A 165 -6.78 5.68 17.88
N ASP A 166 -6.98 5.29 19.15
CA ASP A 166 -7.76 6.07 20.11
C ASP A 166 -7.00 7.32 20.56
N SER A 167 -5.78 7.14 21.08
CA SER A 167 -4.89 8.25 21.47
C SER A 167 -3.50 7.74 21.86
N LYS A 168 -2.49 8.61 21.73
CA LYS A 168 -1.16 8.36 22.27
C LYS A 168 -1.14 7.99 23.77
N GLU A 169 -2.00 8.60 24.58
CA GLU A 169 -2.08 8.30 26.01
C GLU A 169 -2.60 6.88 26.27
N SER A 170 -3.61 6.44 25.51
CA SER A 170 -4.14 5.08 25.57
C SER A 170 -3.07 4.05 25.18
N PHE A 171 -2.30 4.33 24.12
CA PHE A 171 -1.16 3.52 23.71
C PHE A 171 -0.08 3.38 24.80
N LEU A 172 0.36 4.49 25.38
CA LEU A 172 1.37 4.46 26.44
C LEU A 172 0.84 3.77 27.71
N LYS A 173 -0.44 3.96 28.04
CA LYS A 173 -1.11 3.25 29.13
C LYS A 173 -1.15 1.75 28.89
N TYR A 174 -1.43 1.32 27.66
CA TYR A 174 -1.39 -0.09 27.27
C TYR A 174 0.01 -0.69 27.43
N ILE A 175 1.04 -0.01 26.91
CA ILE A 175 2.43 -0.49 27.01
C ILE A 175 2.88 -0.55 28.46
N ARG A 176 2.58 0.48 29.27
CA ARG A 176 2.93 0.49 30.69
C ARG A 176 2.32 -0.69 31.45
N LYS A 177 1.11 -1.09 31.08
CA LYS A 177 0.39 -2.21 31.70
C LYS A 177 0.91 -3.58 31.26
N ASN A 178 1.18 -3.76 29.97
CA ASN A 178 1.41 -5.09 29.38
C ASN A 178 2.89 -5.35 29.02
N LEU A 179 3.64 -4.30 28.71
CA LEU A 179 5.00 -4.36 28.15
C LEU A 179 5.89 -3.26 28.77
N PRO A 180 6.04 -3.23 30.11
CA PRO A 180 6.72 -2.12 30.80
C PRO A 180 8.20 -1.98 30.40
N ARG A 181 8.84 -3.08 29.98
CA ARG A 181 10.26 -3.11 29.58
C ARG A 181 10.57 -2.27 28.34
N ILE A 182 9.59 -2.04 27.47
CA ILE A 182 9.76 -1.29 26.22
C ILE A 182 9.06 0.07 26.27
N TYR A 183 8.56 0.47 27.44
CA TYR A 183 7.83 1.72 27.62
C TYR A 183 8.64 2.92 27.15
N GLU A 184 9.87 3.07 27.65
CA GLU A 184 10.72 4.21 27.30
C GLU A 184 11.11 4.21 25.81
N ASP A 185 11.36 3.03 25.23
CA ASP A 185 11.71 2.91 23.82
C ASP A 185 10.52 3.30 22.93
N MET A 186 9.32 2.82 23.26
CA MET A 186 8.09 3.13 22.51
C MET A 186 7.65 4.58 22.70
N GLU A 187 7.82 5.16 23.88
CA GLU A 187 7.54 6.58 24.14
C GLU A 187 8.47 7.48 23.32
N LYS A 188 9.78 7.20 23.30
CA LYS A 188 10.74 7.90 22.43
C LYS A 188 10.41 7.69 20.96
N LEU A 189 9.94 6.51 20.57
CA LEU A 189 9.59 6.19 19.19
C LEU A 189 8.37 7.00 18.71
N VAL A 190 7.29 7.06 19.50
CA VAL A 190 6.12 7.89 19.21
C VAL A 190 6.50 9.36 19.14
N ASN A 191 7.30 9.84 20.11
CA ASN A 191 7.70 11.25 20.18
C ASN A 191 8.60 11.67 19.00
N SER A 192 9.42 10.77 18.47
CA SER A 192 10.37 11.09 17.39
C SER A 192 9.82 10.91 15.98
N ARG A 193 8.91 9.94 15.78
CA ARG A 193 8.39 9.59 14.44
C ARG A 193 6.95 10.04 14.20
N GLY A 194 6.21 10.33 15.28
CA GLY A 194 4.80 10.68 15.20
C GLY A 194 3.88 9.45 15.18
N GLU A 195 2.62 9.68 15.56
CA GLU A 195 1.59 8.65 15.74
C GLU A 195 1.22 7.98 14.40
N GLU A 196 1.09 8.76 13.35
CA GLU A 196 0.75 8.31 11.99
C GLU A 196 1.74 7.28 11.43
N VAL A 197 3.04 7.49 11.65
CA VAL A 197 4.07 6.58 11.16
C VAL A 197 4.04 5.28 11.95
N LEU A 198 3.78 5.35 13.26
CA LEU A 198 3.67 4.17 14.11
C LEU A 198 2.42 3.35 13.80
N LEU A 199 1.27 3.99 13.57
CA LEU A 199 0.04 3.33 13.14
C LEU A 199 0.26 2.58 11.82
N ARG A 200 0.92 3.20 10.85
CA ARG A 200 1.28 2.55 9.58
C ARG A 200 2.19 1.36 9.81
N SER A 201 3.21 1.48 10.65
CA SER A 201 4.11 0.38 10.96
C SER A 201 3.42 -0.78 11.69
N LEU A 202 2.53 -0.50 12.64
CA LEU A 202 1.73 -1.54 13.31
C LEU A 202 0.81 -2.25 12.31
N ARG A 203 0.16 -1.51 11.41
CA ARG A 203 -0.65 -2.08 10.33
C ARG A 203 0.15 -2.92 9.34
N VAL A 204 1.40 -2.55 9.06
CA VAL A 204 2.33 -3.37 8.25
C VAL A 204 2.64 -4.70 8.96
N ILE A 205 2.77 -4.71 10.28
CA ILE A 205 2.98 -5.95 11.06
C ILE A 205 1.72 -6.82 11.03
N GLU A 206 0.54 -6.24 11.27
CA GLU A 206 -0.75 -6.95 11.21
C GLU A 206 -0.99 -7.60 9.85
N SER A 207 -0.79 -6.83 8.77
CA SER A 207 -1.00 -7.33 7.41
C SER A 207 0.07 -8.31 6.95
N GLY A 208 1.33 -8.13 7.37
CA GLY A 208 2.43 -9.05 7.04
C GLY A 208 2.31 -10.44 7.68
N GLN A 209 1.66 -10.52 8.85
CA GLN A 209 1.38 -11.80 9.53
C GLN A 209 0.05 -12.44 9.08
N ARG A 210 -0.85 -11.69 8.42
CA ARG A 210 -2.08 -12.21 7.82
C ARG A 210 -1.89 -12.83 6.42
N ILE A 211 -0.65 -12.86 5.91
CA ILE A 211 -0.30 -13.59 4.68
C ILE A 211 -0.20 -15.08 5.06
N TYR A 212 -1.32 -15.79 4.86
CA TYR A 212 -1.64 -17.21 5.18
C TYR A 212 -2.27 -17.51 6.55
N PRO A 213 -3.52 -18.03 6.61
CA PRO A 213 -3.97 -18.90 7.68
C PRO A 213 -3.37 -20.32 7.52
N PRO A 214 -3.37 -21.15 8.60
CA PRO A 214 -2.68 -22.45 8.68
C PRO A 214 -3.13 -23.48 7.66
#